data_AF-Q53288-F1
#
_entry.id   AF-Q53288-F1
#
_cell.length_a   1.000
_cell.length_b   1.000
_cell.length_c   1.000
_cell.angle_alpha   90.00
_cell.angle_beta   90.00
_cell.angle_gamma   90.00
#
_symmetry.space_group_name_H-M   'P 1'
#
loop_
_entity.id
_entity.type
_entity.pdbx_description
1 polymer ?
#
loop_
_entity_poly.entity_id
_entity_poly.type
_entity_poly.pdbx_seq_one_letter_code
_entity_poly.pdbx_strand_id
1 'polypeptide(L)'
;MKVDFNPSKFENNELQKDSYEKVFETVFHTLNAVLKSNKRVVYGMDIAFDIERHMSDIVSYSKTGKQQDRHKGTVYYGNRNKDGYLKIYDKKKELYNHFKRMIEEENLTRIEYSWRDSDGVVVDEIRKSPPFSIDESYTFSIFNLNNVKGALKACLICYSNGTMDMKEFPRRTKESIKKALEEMDHLAVDPILQDCWLSILENIKNYTRL
;
A
#
# COMPACT_ATOMS: atom_id res chain seq x y z
N MET A 1 6.64 -24.05 -7.93
CA MET A 1 7.23 -23.66 -6.62
C MET A 1 6.86 -22.21 -6.37
N LYS A 2 6.24 -21.89 -5.22
CA LYS A 2 5.93 -20.51 -4.82
C LYS A 2 7.01 -20.06 -3.82
N VAL A 3 7.62 -18.92 -4.06
CA VAL A 3 8.63 -18.31 -3.16
C VAL A 3 8.10 -16.94 -2.76
N ASP A 4 7.79 -16.74 -1.48
CA ASP A 4 7.39 -15.44 -0.94
C ASP A 4 8.64 -14.73 -0.39
N PHE A 5 9.00 -13.58 -0.98
CA PHE A 5 10.15 -12.79 -0.57
C PHE A 5 9.71 -11.47 0.08
N ASN A 6 10.19 -11.20 1.30
CA ASN A 6 9.92 -9.96 2.02
C ASN A 6 11.22 -9.47 2.71
N PRO A 7 12.06 -8.69 2.01
CA PRO A 7 13.36 -8.24 2.53
C PRO A 7 13.24 -7.43 3.83
N SER A 8 12.15 -6.67 4.02
CA SER A 8 11.92 -5.89 5.24
C SER A 8 11.77 -6.73 6.52
N LYS A 9 11.53 -8.04 6.41
CA LYS A 9 11.49 -8.96 7.57
C LYS A 9 12.87 -9.49 7.98
N PHE A 10 13.89 -9.33 7.14
CA PHE A 10 15.23 -9.86 7.38
C PHE A 10 16.19 -8.83 8.00
N GLU A 11 15.85 -7.54 7.98
CA GLU A 11 16.59 -6.48 8.70
C GLU A 11 16.53 -6.64 10.24
N ASN A 12 15.65 -7.50 10.77
CA ASN A 12 15.32 -7.59 12.19
C ASN A 12 15.92 -8.79 12.95
N ASN A 13 16.78 -9.60 12.32
CA ASN A 13 17.52 -10.63 13.04
C ASN A 13 18.99 -10.22 13.16
N GLU A 14 19.61 -10.52 14.31
CA GLU A 14 21.06 -10.37 14.61
C GLU A 14 21.98 -11.21 13.69
N LEU A 15 21.59 -11.46 12.45
CA LEU A 15 22.50 -11.88 11.42
C LEU A 15 23.46 -10.71 11.21
N GLN A 16 24.73 -10.89 11.63
CA GLN A 16 25.81 -10.04 11.20
C GLN A 16 25.67 -9.81 9.69
N LYS A 17 25.92 -8.58 9.21
CA LYS A 17 25.76 -8.17 7.81
C LYS A 17 26.33 -9.20 6.80
N ASP A 18 27.43 -9.86 7.15
CA ASP A 18 28.07 -10.93 6.37
C ASP A 18 27.26 -12.23 6.30
N SER A 19 26.49 -12.55 7.34
CA SER A 19 25.56 -13.68 7.38
C SER A 19 24.27 -13.37 6.60
N TYR A 20 23.83 -12.10 6.59
CA TYR A 20 22.76 -11.63 5.71
C TYR A 20 23.16 -11.81 4.25
N GLU A 21 24.29 -11.24 3.83
CA GLU A 21 24.76 -11.35 2.44
C GLU A 21 24.95 -12.81 2.03
N LYS A 22 25.48 -13.69 2.89
CA LYS A 22 25.64 -15.12 2.57
C LYS A 22 24.34 -15.90 2.44
N VAL A 23 23.39 -15.77 3.37
CA VAL A 23 22.09 -16.47 3.27
C VAL A 23 21.33 -15.94 2.06
N PHE A 24 21.36 -14.62 1.88
CA PHE A 24 20.79 -13.91 0.77
C PHE A 24 21.36 -14.41 -0.57
N GLU A 25 22.67 -14.36 -0.73
CA GLU A 25 23.36 -14.86 -1.92
C GLU A 25 23.10 -16.33 -2.13
N THR A 26 23.13 -17.17 -1.10
CA THR A 26 22.94 -18.63 -1.25
C THR A 26 21.54 -18.94 -1.76
N VAL A 27 20.49 -18.42 -1.11
CA VAL A 27 19.09 -18.68 -1.50
C VAL A 27 18.83 -18.18 -2.91
N PHE A 28 19.26 -16.96 -3.23
CA PHE A 28 19.02 -16.38 -4.55
C PHE A 28 19.95 -16.92 -5.62
N HIS A 29 21.18 -17.32 -5.31
CA HIS A 29 22.06 -18.02 -6.24
C HIS A 29 21.47 -19.37 -6.62
N THR A 30 21.00 -20.15 -5.64
CA THR A 30 20.34 -21.43 -5.88
C THR A 30 19.04 -21.25 -6.67
N LEU A 31 18.18 -20.29 -6.30
CA LEU A 31 16.97 -19.97 -7.06
C LEU A 31 17.30 -19.58 -8.50
N ASN A 32 18.30 -18.74 -8.71
CA ASN A 32 18.70 -18.32 -10.04
C ASN A 32 19.32 -19.43 -10.87
N ALA A 33 20.09 -20.31 -10.25
CA ALA A 33 20.64 -21.49 -10.93
C ALA A 33 19.52 -22.41 -11.43
N VAL A 34 18.44 -22.57 -10.64
CA VAL A 34 17.28 -23.41 -11.00
C VAL A 34 16.33 -22.70 -11.97
N LEU A 35 16.24 -21.37 -11.94
CA LEU A 35 15.32 -20.56 -12.75
C LEU A 35 15.93 -19.98 -14.05
N LYS A 36 17.17 -20.35 -14.36
CA LYS A 36 18.00 -19.75 -15.44
C LYS A 36 17.44 -19.90 -16.87
N SER A 37 16.39 -20.69 -17.06
CA SER A 37 15.80 -20.97 -18.39
C SER A 37 14.29 -20.78 -18.46
N ASN A 38 13.63 -20.34 -17.39
CA ASN A 38 12.17 -20.31 -17.31
C ASN A 38 11.62 -18.90 -17.50
N LYS A 39 10.54 -18.78 -18.27
CA LYS A 39 9.71 -17.57 -18.33
C LYS A 39 9.27 -17.23 -16.90
N ARG A 40 9.65 -16.05 -16.41
CA ARG A 40 9.32 -15.59 -15.06
C ARG A 40 8.03 -14.77 -15.12
N VAL A 41 7.08 -15.16 -14.28
CA VAL A 41 5.74 -14.59 -14.21
C VAL A 41 5.49 -14.12 -12.78
N VAL A 42 4.96 -12.90 -12.64
CA VAL A 42 4.58 -12.32 -11.35
C VAL A 42 3.05 -12.37 -11.24
N TYR A 43 2.57 -13.02 -10.19
CA TYR A 43 1.13 -13.19 -9.92
C TYR A 43 0.58 -12.14 -8.95
N GLY A 44 1.44 -11.28 -8.39
CA GLY A 44 1.02 -10.28 -7.45
C GLY A 44 2.16 -9.52 -6.80
N MET A 45 1.82 -8.34 -6.30
CA MET A 45 2.73 -7.44 -5.59
C MET A 45 1.98 -6.78 -4.44
N ASP A 46 2.67 -6.55 -3.33
CA ASP A 46 2.21 -5.68 -2.26
C ASP A 46 3.09 -4.43 -2.27
N ILE A 47 2.49 -3.28 -2.57
CA ILE A 47 3.15 -1.99 -2.67
C ILE A 47 2.86 -1.20 -1.41
N ALA A 48 3.89 -0.64 -0.80
CA ALA A 48 3.77 0.13 0.43
C ALA A 48 4.33 1.53 0.24
N PHE A 49 3.55 2.55 0.62
CA PHE A 49 3.95 3.94 0.68
C PHE A 49 3.98 4.36 2.14
N ASP A 50 5.14 4.80 2.63
CA ASP A 50 5.29 5.39 3.94
C ASP A 50 5.19 6.92 3.81
N ILE A 51 4.32 7.51 4.62
CA ILE A 51 3.96 8.93 4.55
C ILE A 51 4.16 9.53 5.94
N GLU A 52 4.96 10.58 6.02
CA GLU A 52 5.24 11.35 7.25
C GLU A 52 4.05 12.23 7.64
N ARG A 53 2.90 11.60 7.90
CA ARG A 53 1.65 12.25 8.33
C ARG A 53 0.95 11.38 9.35
N HIS A 54 0.16 12.01 10.21
CA HIS A 54 -0.68 11.28 11.13
C HIS A 54 -1.83 10.62 10.35
N MET A 55 -2.23 9.43 10.77
CA MET A 55 -3.20 8.61 10.04
C MET A 55 -4.58 9.28 9.92
N SER A 56 -4.96 10.13 10.88
CA SER A 56 -6.21 10.90 10.81
C SER A 56 -6.23 11.95 9.71
N ASP A 57 -5.06 12.35 9.22
CA ASP A 57 -4.93 13.37 8.17
C ASP A 57 -5.19 12.79 6.79
N ILE A 58 -5.28 11.46 6.67
CA ILE A 58 -5.50 10.76 5.41
C ILE A 58 -6.89 10.12 5.44
N VAL A 59 -7.79 10.64 4.61
CA VAL A 59 -9.11 10.04 4.39
C VAL A 59 -9.13 9.41 3.03
N SER A 60 -9.45 8.12 2.99
CA SER A 60 -9.55 7.37 1.75
C SER A 60 -10.99 6.99 1.44
N TYR A 61 -11.27 6.69 0.17
CA TYR A 61 -12.48 5.99 -0.21
C TYR A 61 -12.26 5.17 -1.49
N SER A 62 -13.04 4.10 -1.67
CA SER A 62 -12.99 3.26 -2.88
C SER A 62 -13.85 3.83 -4.02
N LYS A 63 -13.24 3.96 -5.20
CA LYS A 63 -13.94 4.29 -6.47
C LYS A 63 -14.66 3.07 -7.06
N THR A 64 -14.16 1.87 -6.77
CA THR A 64 -14.70 0.58 -7.24
C THR A 64 -15.84 0.02 -6.37
N GLY A 65 -16.22 0.71 -5.29
CA GLY A 65 -17.32 0.32 -4.43
C GLY A 65 -16.96 -0.71 -3.35
N LYS A 66 -15.66 -1.02 -3.17
CA LYS A 66 -15.20 -1.84 -2.04
C LYS A 66 -15.59 -1.17 -0.72
N GLN A 67 -16.13 -1.95 0.20
CA GLN A 67 -16.51 -1.45 1.52
C GLN A 67 -15.26 -1.21 2.37
N GLN A 68 -15.31 -0.13 3.15
CA GLN A 68 -14.33 0.16 4.18
C GLN A 68 -14.63 -0.70 5.40
N ASP A 69 -13.59 -1.20 6.05
CA ASP A 69 -13.65 -1.77 7.40
C ASP A 69 -12.56 -1.11 8.27
N ARG A 70 -12.77 -1.08 9.60
CA ARG A 70 -11.85 -0.47 10.54
C ARG A 70 -11.61 -1.38 11.74
N HIS A 71 -10.35 -1.67 12.01
CA HIS A 71 -9.95 -2.45 13.18
C HIS A 71 -8.75 -1.83 13.88
N LYS A 72 -8.91 -1.49 15.16
CA LYS A 72 -7.86 -0.91 16.03
C LYS A 72 -7.15 0.30 15.39
N GLY A 73 -7.92 1.16 14.73
CA GLY A 73 -7.42 2.34 14.02
C GLY A 73 -6.96 2.06 12.59
N THR A 74 -6.70 0.82 12.19
CA THR A 74 -6.34 0.50 10.80
C THR A 74 -7.58 0.50 9.91
N VAL A 75 -7.47 1.11 8.72
CA VAL A 75 -8.49 1.11 7.67
C VAL A 75 -8.18 0.02 6.65
N TYR A 76 -9.20 -0.74 6.25
CA TYR A 76 -9.10 -1.83 5.27
C TYR A 76 -10.14 -1.67 4.17
N TYR A 77 -9.80 -2.11 2.95
CA TYR A 77 -10.75 -2.28 1.86
C TYR A 77 -10.56 -3.63 1.18
N GLY A 78 -11.67 -4.32 0.93
CA GLY A 78 -11.66 -5.64 0.30
C GLY A 78 -11.08 -6.74 1.19
N ASN A 79 -10.72 -7.86 0.58
CA ASN A 79 -10.25 -9.06 1.28
C ASN A 79 -8.75 -9.27 1.07
N ARG A 80 -8.04 -9.64 2.14
CA ARG A 80 -6.61 -9.96 2.08
C ARG A 80 -6.32 -11.00 1.00
N ASN A 81 -5.19 -10.84 0.29
CA ASN A 81 -4.76 -11.70 -0.82
C ASN A 81 -5.65 -11.65 -2.07
N LYS A 82 -6.57 -10.69 -2.17
CA LYS A 82 -7.32 -10.40 -3.41
C LYS A 82 -6.82 -9.12 -4.05
N ASP A 83 -7.04 -9.03 -5.36
CA ASP A 83 -6.68 -7.85 -6.12
C ASP A 83 -7.42 -6.61 -5.61
N GLY A 84 -6.71 -5.50 -5.56
CA GLY A 84 -7.17 -4.22 -5.04
C GLY A 84 -7.49 -4.26 -3.55
N TYR A 85 -6.85 -5.13 -2.76
CA TYR A 85 -6.90 -5.02 -1.30
C TYR A 85 -6.05 -3.84 -0.85
N LEU A 86 -6.58 -3.03 0.08
CA LEU A 86 -5.92 -1.84 0.58
C LEU A 86 -5.94 -1.85 2.10
N LYS A 87 -4.82 -1.45 2.71
CA LYS A 87 -4.66 -1.29 4.16
C LYS A 87 -3.96 0.04 4.45
N ILE A 88 -4.52 0.83 5.37
CA ILE A 88 -3.93 2.10 5.81
C ILE A 88 -3.79 2.08 7.33
N TYR A 89 -2.57 2.22 7.83
CA TYR A 89 -2.29 2.08 9.26
C TYR A 89 -1.15 2.96 9.75
N ASP A 90 -1.16 3.21 11.05
CA ASP A 90 -0.04 3.79 11.79
C ASP A 90 1.14 2.81 11.80
N LYS A 91 2.10 3.07 10.91
CA LYS A 91 3.28 2.24 10.72
C LYS A 91 4.27 2.42 11.86
N LYS A 92 4.38 3.63 12.42
CA LYS A 92 5.18 3.91 13.62
C LYS A 92 4.79 2.99 14.77
N LYS A 93 3.50 2.97 15.08
CA LYS A 93 2.93 2.15 16.15
C LYS A 93 3.09 0.66 15.87
N GLU A 94 2.92 0.24 14.62
CA GLU A 94 3.15 -1.16 14.21
C GLU A 94 4.61 -1.58 14.44
N LEU A 95 5.57 -0.77 13.98
CA LEU A 95 7.01 -1.04 14.14
C LEU A 95 7.41 -1.14 15.61
N TYR A 96 6.93 -0.23 16.44
CA TYR A 96 7.19 -0.27 17.88
C TYR A 96 6.55 -1.48 18.55
N ASN A 97 5.28 -1.78 18.24
CA ASN A 97 4.56 -2.87 18.91
C ASN A 97 5.14 -4.25 18.56
N HIS A 98 5.45 -4.48 17.29
CA HIS A 98 5.91 -5.78 16.80
C HIS A 98 7.42 -5.98 16.90
N PHE A 99 8.21 -4.93 16.69
CA PHE A 99 9.67 -5.04 16.56
C PHE A 99 10.43 -4.20 17.58
N LYS A 100 9.75 -3.45 18.45
CA LYS A 100 10.37 -2.51 19.41
C LYS A 100 11.28 -1.48 18.73
N ARG A 101 11.05 -1.22 17.44
CA ARG A 101 11.80 -0.25 16.65
C ARG A 101 11.25 1.15 16.92
N MET A 102 12.12 2.02 17.41
CA MET A 102 11.86 3.45 17.48
C MET A 102 12.17 4.06 16.11
N ILE A 103 11.33 5.00 15.69
CA ILE A 103 11.55 5.82 14.50
C ILE A 103 11.49 7.29 14.92
N GLU A 104 12.32 8.11 14.31
CA GLU A 104 12.53 9.51 14.70
C GLU A 104 11.38 10.41 14.25
N GLU A 105 10.80 10.11 13.09
CA GLU A 105 9.69 10.84 12.49
C GLU A 105 8.52 10.88 13.47
N GLU A 106 7.92 12.07 13.68
CA GLU A 106 6.82 12.25 14.63
C GLU A 106 5.66 11.30 14.31
N ASN A 107 5.30 11.23 13.02
CA ASN A 107 4.21 10.42 12.49
C ASN A 107 4.68 9.61 11.28
N LEU A 108 4.21 8.36 11.17
CA LEU A 108 4.45 7.52 10.00
C LEU A 108 3.21 6.68 9.70
N THR A 109 2.52 7.00 8.62
CA THR A 109 1.37 6.24 8.12
C THR A 109 1.77 5.45 6.89
N ARG A 110 1.40 4.16 6.83
CA ARG A 110 1.61 3.33 5.64
C ARG A 110 0.31 3.09 4.90
N ILE A 111 0.33 3.31 3.59
CA ILE A 111 -0.66 2.85 2.63
C ILE A 111 -0.11 1.61 1.94
N GLU A 112 -0.78 0.47 2.09
CA GLU A 112 -0.37 -0.81 1.52
C GLU A 112 -1.45 -1.33 0.56
N TYR A 113 -1.08 -1.50 -0.71
CA TYR A 113 -1.96 -1.95 -1.79
C TYR A 113 -1.50 -3.31 -2.31
N SER A 114 -2.42 -4.25 -2.46
CA SER A 114 -2.18 -5.57 -3.04
C SER A 114 -2.73 -5.65 -4.45
N TRP A 115 -1.84 -5.82 -5.42
CA TRP A 115 -2.19 -6.25 -6.78
C TRP A 115 -2.09 -7.77 -6.89
N ARG A 116 -3.06 -8.42 -7.54
CA ARG A 116 -3.04 -9.87 -7.81
C ARG A 116 -3.58 -10.16 -9.21
N ASP A 117 -2.93 -11.08 -9.91
CA ASP A 117 -3.33 -11.56 -11.23
C ASP A 117 -3.21 -13.09 -11.27
N SER A 118 -4.31 -13.77 -11.62
CA SER A 118 -4.36 -15.23 -11.70
C SER A 118 -3.60 -15.79 -12.90
N ASP A 119 -3.56 -15.04 -14.01
CA ASP A 119 -2.86 -15.42 -15.23
C ASP A 119 -1.37 -15.02 -15.13
N GLY A 120 -1.12 -13.99 -14.33
CA GLY A 120 0.20 -13.47 -14.03
C GLY A 120 0.81 -12.72 -15.22
N VAL A 121 1.74 -11.81 -14.91
CA VAL A 121 2.35 -10.94 -15.92
C VAL A 121 3.84 -11.25 -16.06
N VAL A 122 4.33 -11.26 -17.30
CA VAL A 122 5.73 -11.53 -17.59
C VAL A 122 6.58 -10.40 -17.05
N VAL A 123 7.72 -10.71 -16.41
CA VAL A 123 8.56 -9.66 -15.81
C VAL A 123 8.96 -8.57 -16.81
N ASP A 124 9.27 -8.92 -18.05
CA ASP A 124 9.65 -7.93 -19.07
C ASP A 124 8.50 -6.99 -19.47
N GLU A 125 7.24 -7.40 -19.28
CA GLU A 125 6.08 -6.53 -19.48
C GLU A 125 5.90 -5.59 -18.28
N ILE A 126 6.06 -6.11 -17.05
CA ILE A 126 6.06 -5.33 -15.80
C ILE A 126 7.16 -4.26 -15.82
N ARG A 127 8.30 -4.52 -16.46
CA ARG A 127 9.40 -3.55 -16.61
C ARG A 127 9.02 -2.26 -17.31
N LYS A 128 7.98 -2.27 -18.16
CA LYS A 128 7.57 -1.09 -18.93
C LYS A 128 6.80 -0.10 -18.05
N SER A 129 5.90 -0.60 -17.21
CA SER A 129 5.05 0.19 -16.31
C SER A 129 4.37 -0.71 -15.28
N PRO A 130 3.91 -0.17 -14.14
CA PRO A 130 3.03 -0.90 -13.23
C PRO A 130 1.80 -1.46 -13.98
N PRO A 131 1.42 -2.73 -13.76
CA PRO A 131 0.25 -3.34 -14.42
C PRO A 131 -1.09 -2.99 -13.73
N PHE A 132 -1.12 -1.95 -12.90
CA PHE A 132 -2.28 -1.54 -12.12
C PHE A 132 -2.24 -0.02 -11.87
N SER A 133 -3.40 0.57 -11.60
CA SER A 133 -3.54 1.95 -11.13
C SER A 133 -4.24 1.97 -9.77
N ILE A 134 -3.55 2.49 -8.77
CA ILE A 134 -4.09 2.64 -7.42
C ILE A 134 -5.02 3.85 -7.37
N ASP A 135 -4.65 4.94 -8.06
CA ASP A 135 -5.42 6.19 -8.09
C ASP A 135 -6.72 6.05 -8.90
N GLU A 136 -6.83 5.10 -9.82
CA GLU A 136 -8.13 4.73 -10.45
C GLU A 136 -9.04 3.96 -9.49
N SER A 137 -8.48 3.25 -8.53
CA SER A 137 -9.22 2.38 -7.60
C SER A 137 -9.63 3.09 -6.31
N TYR A 138 -8.83 4.06 -5.88
CA TYR A 138 -8.95 4.74 -4.59
C TYR A 138 -8.67 6.23 -4.70
N THR A 139 -9.22 7.00 -3.77
CA THR A 139 -8.80 8.39 -3.51
C THR A 139 -8.15 8.43 -2.14
N PHE A 140 -7.09 9.23 -2.01
CA PHE A 140 -6.44 9.55 -0.74
C PHE A 140 -6.40 11.06 -0.56
N SER A 141 -7.26 11.59 0.29
CA SER A 141 -7.40 13.03 0.53
C SER A 141 -6.67 13.42 1.82
N ILE A 142 -5.94 14.53 1.78
CA ILE A 142 -5.44 15.21 2.97
C ILE A 142 -6.61 15.95 3.61
N PHE A 143 -6.99 15.52 4.81
CA PHE A 143 -8.23 15.92 5.43
C PHE A 143 -8.21 17.39 5.84
N ASN A 144 -8.96 18.22 5.11
CA ASN A 144 -9.05 19.64 5.37
C ASN A 144 -10.50 20.12 5.23
N LEU A 145 -11.05 20.67 6.30
CA LEU A 145 -12.46 21.05 6.39
C LEU A 145 -12.70 22.56 6.27
N ASN A 146 -11.68 23.37 5.95
CA ASN A 146 -11.77 24.83 5.98
C ASN A 146 -12.88 25.37 5.06
N ASN A 147 -13.06 24.76 3.88
CA ASN A 147 -14.03 25.22 2.87
C ASN A 147 -15.33 24.39 2.84
N VAL A 148 -15.56 23.53 3.84
CA VAL A 148 -16.75 22.67 3.88
C VAL A 148 -17.84 23.25 4.77
N LYS A 149 -19.07 23.35 4.23
CA LYS A 149 -20.27 23.82 4.95
C LYS A 149 -20.70 22.85 6.07
N GLY A 150 -21.33 23.39 7.11
CA GLY A 150 -21.58 22.71 8.40
C GLY A 150 -22.11 21.27 8.33
N ALA A 151 -23.23 21.02 7.65
CA ALA A 151 -23.81 19.67 7.59
C ALA A 151 -22.88 18.66 6.89
N LEU A 152 -22.26 19.04 5.77
CA LEU A 152 -21.30 18.19 5.06
C LEU A 152 -20.01 17.99 5.87
N LYS A 153 -19.59 19.02 6.61
CA LYS A 153 -18.45 18.94 7.53
C LYS A 153 -18.68 17.87 8.60
N ALA A 154 -19.87 17.82 9.21
CA ALA A 154 -20.23 16.78 10.16
C ALA A 154 -20.20 15.38 9.53
N CYS A 155 -20.77 15.21 8.33
CA CYS A 155 -20.73 13.93 7.61
C CYS A 155 -19.30 13.47 7.31
N LEU A 156 -18.42 14.39 6.88
CA LEU A 156 -17.01 14.09 6.63
C LEU A 156 -16.28 13.67 7.90
N ILE A 157 -16.52 14.33 9.04
CA ILE A 157 -15.95 13.94 10.34
C ILE A 157 -16.43 12.54 10.75
N CYS A 158 -17.73 12.25 10.60
CA CYS A 158 -18.28 10.93 10.91
C CYS A 158 -17.65 9.84 10.02
N TYR A 159 -17.45 10.13 8.72
CA TYR A 159 -16.81 9.21 7.79
C TYR A 159 -15.30 9.05 8.08
N SER A 160 -14.56 10.14 8.26
CA SER A 160 -13.11 10.14 8.48
C SER A 160 -12.74 9.35 9.73
N ASN A 161 -13.53 9.50 10.79
CA ASN A 161 -13.30 8.85 12.07
C ASN A 161 -13.89 7.42 12.13
N GLY A 162 -14.62 7.00 11.10
CA GLY A 162 -15.24 5.67 11.05
C GLY A 162 -16.45 5.51 11.97
N THR A 163 -17.07 6.61 12.39
CA THR A 163 -18.35 6.58 13.13
C THR A 163 -19.50 6.18 12.22
N MET A 164 -19.38 6.46 10.92
CA MET A 164 -20.34 6.02 9.89
C MET A 164 -19.59 5.58 8.62
N ASP A 165 -20.00 4.46 8.06
CA ASP A 165 -19.57 3.98 6.75
C ASP A 165 -20.29 4.71 5.61
N MET A 166 -19.67 4.72 4.43
CA MET A 166 -20.25 5.34 3.24
C MET A 166 -21.63 4.74 2.85
N LYS A 167 -21.93 3.50 3.25
CA LYS A 167 -23.22 2.83 2.98
C LYS A 167 -24.37 3.34 3.86
N GLU A 168 -24.05 3.99 4.98
CA GLU A 168 -25.05 4.51 5.93
C GLU A 168 -25.55 5.89 5.53
N PHE A 169 -24.81 6.60 4.67
CA PHE A 169 -25.24 7.88 4.14
C PHE A 169 -26.22 7.73 2.95
N PRO A 170 -27.27 8.57 2.86
CA PRO A 170 -28.10 8.67 1.67
C PRO A 170 -27.26 8.95 0.40
N ARG A 171 -27.73 8.49 -0.76
CA ARG A 171 -26.99 8.62 -2.04
C ARG A 171 -26.44 10.03 -2.30
N ARG A 172 -27.28 11.06 -2.16
CA ARG A 172 -26.87 12.47 -2.37
C ARG A 172 -25.78 12.92 -1.39
N THR A 173 -25.83 12.45 -0.15
CA THR A 173 -24.81 12.74 0.87
C THR A 173 -23.51 12.01 0.55
N LYS A 174 -23.57 10.72 0.16
CA LYS A 174 -22.39 9.97 -0.33
C LYS A 174 -21.71 10.70 -1.49
N GLU A 175 -22.47 11.18 -2.48
CA GLU A 175 -21.95 11.94 -3.62
C GLU A 175 -21.29 13.25 -3.17
N SER A 176 -21.92 13.97 -2.23
CA SER A 176 -21.37 15.20 -1.68
C SER A 176 -20.07 14.97 -0.89
N ILE A 177 -20.00 13.88 -0.11
CA ILE A 177 -18.78 13.47 0.61
C ILE A 177 -17.66 13.17 -0.38
N LYS A 178 -17.92 12.32 -1.38
CA LYS A 178 -16.92 11.94 -2.40
C LYS A 178 -16.38 13.17 -3.13
N LYS A 179 -17.28 14.04 -3.60
CA LYS A 179 -16.90 15.28 -4.29
C LYS A 179 -16.04 16.18 -3.39
N ALA A 180 -16.43 16.37 -2.13
CA ALA A 180 -15.64 17.18 -1.21
C ALA A 180 -14.24 16.58 -0.96
N LEU A 181 -14.12 15.25 -0.86
CA LEU A 181 -12.83 14.58 -0.72
C LEU A 181 -11.97 14.72 -1.99
N GLU A 182 -12.57 14.68 -3.17
CA GLU A 182 -11.86 14.90 -4.44
C GLU A 182 -11.40 16.35 -4.65
N GLU A 183 -12.10 17.32 -4.06
CA GLU A 183 -11.75 18.74 -4.08
C GLU A 183 -10.67 19.12 -3.05
N MET A 184 -10.36 18.24 -2.09
CA MET A 184 -9.24 18.42 -1.15
C MET A 184 -7.89 18.13 -1.83
N ASP A 185 -6.81 18.58 -1.19
CA ASP A 185 -5.46 18.14 -1.56
C ASP A 185 -5.39 16.62 -1.51
N HIS A 186 -4.75 16.01 -2.51
CA HIS A 186 -4.72 14.56 -2.66
C HIS A 186 -3.29 14.03 -2.67
N LEU A 187 -3.14 12.82 -2.14
CA LEU A 187 -1.93 12.02 -2.29
C LEU A 187 -2.10 11.16 -3.54
N ALA A 188 -1.57 11.63 -4.68
CA ALA A 188 -1.48 10.83 -5.90
C ALA A 188 -0.32 9.83 -5.76
N VAL A 189 -0.62 8.55 -5.63
CA VAL A 189 0.41 7.52 -5.40
C VAL A 189 0.92 6.91 -6.69
N ASP A 190 0.15 6.93 -7.78
CA ASP A 190 0.57 6.36 -9.06
C ASP A 190 1.74 7.14 -9.70
N PRO A 191 1.77 8.50 -9.69
CA PRO A 191 2.94 9.24 -10.16
C PRO A 191 4.21 8.90 -9.36
N ILE A 192 4.09 8.81 -8.03
CA ILE A 192 5.21 8.44 -7.15
C ILE A 192 5.70 7.02 -7.47
N LEU A 193 4.76 6.08 -7.66
CA LEU A 193 5.08 4.71 -8.04
C LEU A 193 5.79 4.67 -9.39
N GLN A 194 5.32 5.42 -10.37
CA GLN A 194 5.91 5.49 -11.70
C GLN A 194 7.34 6.01 -11.66
N ASP A 195 7.59 7.07 -10.89
CA ASP A 195 8.92 7.66 -10.71
C ASP A 195 9.91 6.68 -10.04
N CYS A 196 9.41 5.87 -9.11
CA CYS A 196 10.22 4.88 -8.40
C CYS A 196 10.27 3.50 -9.08
N TRP A 197 9.49 3.28 -10.14
CA TRP A 197 9.19 1.95 -10.66
C TRP A 197 10.44 1.18 -11.10
N LEU A 198 11.29 1.83 -11.90
CA LEU A 198 12.53 1.22 -12.38
C LEU A 198 13.49 0.91 -11.22
N SER A 199 13.55 1.75 -10.19
CA SER A 199 14.38 1.50 -9.00
C SER A 199 13.86 0.30 -8.20
N ILE A 200 12.54 0.19 -8.02
CA ILE A 200 11.91 -0.96 -7.36
C ILE A 200 12.25 -2.25 -8.11
N LEU A 201 12.13 -2.23 -9.45
CA LEU A 201 12.42 -3.40 -10.27
C LEU A 201 13.91 -3.74 -10.31
N GLU A 202 14.81 -2.76 -10.31
CA GLU A 202 16.25 -3.02 -10.24
C GLU A 202 16.63 -3.59 -8.87
N ASN A 203 15.99 -3.15 -7.78
CA ASN A 203 16.15 -3.78 -6.48
C ASN A 203 15.67 -5.23 -6.49
N ILE A 204 14.45 -5.48 -7.01
CA ILE A 204 13.94 -6.85 -7.17
C ILE A 204 14.93 -7.66 -8.02
N LYS A 205 15.46 -7.10 -9.10
CA LYS A 205 16.42 -7.75 -9.99
C LYS A 205 17.74 -8.05 -9.29
N ASN A 206 18.31 -7.12 -8.54
CA ASN A 206 19.54 -7.37 -7.77
C ASN A 206 19.32 -8.51 -6.77
N TYR A 207 18.14 -8.57 -6.19
CA TYR A 207 17.75 -9.63 -5.28
C TYR A 207 17.49 -10.96 -6.00
N THR A 208 16.88 -10.95 -7.18
CA THR A 208 16.40 -12.15 -7.88
C THR A 208 17.21 -12.51 -9.13
N ARG A 209 18.35 -11.85 -9.38
CA ARG A 209 19.11 -11.80 -10.66
C ARG A 209 18.21 -11.92 -11.90
N LEU A 210 17.17 -11.08 -11.97
CA LEU A 210 16.31 -10.91 -13.16
C LEU A 210 17.07 -10.28 -14.34
#